data_AF-A0A9X4PEE1-F1
#
_entry.id   AF-A0A9X4PEE1-F1
#
_cell.length_a   1.000
_cell.length_b   1.000
_cell.length_c   1.000
_cell.angle_alpha   90.00
_cell.angle_beta   90.00
_cell.angle_gamma   90.00
#
_symmetry.space_group_name_H-M   'P 1'
#
loop_
_entity.id
_entity.type
_entity.pdbx_description
1 polymer ?
#
loop_
_entity_poly.entity_id
_entity_poly.type
_entity_poly.pdbx_seq_one_letter_code
_entity_poly.pdbx_strand_id
1 'polypeptide(L)'
;MIKKILSSFIIFTGALASFSVLANESTNNLLSLSKEVTTIPQQCQQLFQKAEELIADAEKQPGTHTQIHKMKNRLNQSKKQILEMELATQTKSCDHGLAKLNALQQESE
;
A
#
# COMPACT_ATOMS: atom_id res chain seq x y z
N MET A 1 4.01 -50.32 -27.93
CA MET A 1 2.75 -49.87 -28.55
C MET A 1 1.71 -49.67 -27.46
N ILE A 2 1.14 -48.46 -27.42
CA ILE A 2 -0.21 -48.09 -26.93
C ILE A 2 -0.43 -48.18 -25.39
N LYS A 3 -0.28 -47.06 -24.67
CA LYS A 3 -1.33 -46.05 -24.32
C LYS A 3 -2.27 -46.54 -23.22
N LYS A 4 -2.20 -45.91 -22.04
CA LYS A 4 -3.39 -45.37 -21.35
C LYS A 4 -2.98 -44.45 -20.19
N ILE A 5 -3.02 -43.17 -20.52
CA ILE A 5 -2.99 -42.02 -19.62
C ILE A 5 -4.37 -41.97 -18.94
N LEU A 6 -4.39 -42.08 -17.62
CA LEU A 6 -5.55 -41.76 -16.78
C LEU A 6 -5.14 -40.52 -15.97
N SER A 7 -5.20 -39.31 -16.55
CA SER A 7 -6.40 -38.49 -16.64
C SER A 7 -7.14 -38.41 -15.30
N SER A 8 -6.66 -37.55 -14.41
CA SER A 8 -7.47 -36.90 -13.39
C SER A 8 -7.30 -35.39 -13.57
N PHE A 9 -8.08 -34.84 -14.50
CA PHE A 9 -8.43 -33.43 -14.48
C PHE A 9 -9.37 -33.23 -13.29
N ILE A 10 -8.84 -32.72 -12.17
CA ILE A 10 -9.66 -32.18 -11.10
C ILE A 10 -10.25 -30.87 -11.66
N ILE A 11 -11.46 -30.97 -12.19
CA ILE A 11 -12.30 -29.82 -12.51
C ILE A 11 -12.72 -29.23 -11.16
N PHE A 12 -11.97 -28.24 -10.67
CA PHE A 12 -12.40 -27.40 -9.56
C PHE A 12 -13.39 -26.38 -10.11
N THR A 13 -14.64 -26.81 -10.31
CA THR A 13 -15.78 -25.90 -10.46
C THR A 13 -16.08 -25.28 -9.09
N GLY A 14 -15.26 -24.30 -8.71
CA GLY A 14 -15.55 -23.38 -7.62
C GLY A 14 -16.49 -22.30 -8.15
N ALA A 15 -17.73 -22.34 -7.69
CA ALA A 15 -18.74 -21.33 -7.99
C ALA A 15 -18.20 -19.92 -7.71
N LEU A 16 -18.20 -19.06 -8.74
CA LEU A 16 -18.11 -17.62 -8.55
C LEU A 16 -19.43 -17.18 -7.91
N ALA A 17 -19.45 -17.09 -6.58
CA ALA A 17 -20.49 -16.35 -5.88
C ALA A 17 -20.32 -14.87 -6.23
N SER A 18 -21.29 -14.32 -6.95
CA SER A 18 -21.40 -12.88 -7.17
C SER A 18 -21.63 -12.20 -5.82
N PHE A 19 -20.64 -11.46 -5.33
CA PHE A 19 -20.84 -10.52 -4.22
C PHE A 19 -21.45 -9.24 -4.80
N SER A 20 -22.73 -9.01 -4.55
CA SER A 20 -23.31 -7.68 -4.72
C SER A 20 -22.91 -6.84 -3.50
N VAL A 21 -21.93 -5.94 -3.69
CA VAL A 21 -21.64 -4.89 -2.71
C VAL A 21 -22.77 -3.87 -2.77
N LEU A 22 -23.60 -3.81 -1.73
CA LEU A 22 -24.44 -2.64 -1.45
C LEU A 22 -23.53 -1.58 -0.81
N ALA A 23 -23.13 -0.59 -1.60
CA ALA A 23 -22.57 0.64 -1.06
C ALA A 23 -23.72 1.47 -0.48
N ASN A 24 -23.89 1.44 0.84
CA ASN A 24 -24.57 2.50 1.57
C ASN A 24 -23.51 3.27 2.34
N GLU A 25 -23.21 4.49 1.89
CA GLU A 25 -22.56 5.47 2.75
C GLU A 25 -23.18 6.85 2.48
N SER A 26 -24.13 7.19 3.35
CA SER A 26 -24.46 8.58 3.64
C SER A 26 -23.37 9.14 4.56
N THR A 27 -22.40 9.84 4.01
CA THR A 27 -21.57 10.78 4.76
C THR A 27 -21.59 12.12 4.04
N ASN A 28 -22.38 13.01 4.64
CA ASN A 28 -22.57 14.39 4.22
C ASN A 28 -21.24 15.15 4.28
N ASN A 29 -20.96 15.86 3.18
CA ASN A 29 -20.24 17.14 3.08
C ASN A 29 -19.30 17.53 4.24
N LEU A 30 -18.00 17.58 3.94
CA LEU A 30 -17.30 18.86 4.00
C LEU A 30 -16.13 18.89 3.01
N LEU A 31 -16.41 19.40 1.81
CA LEU A 31 -15.41 19.97 0.91
C LEU A 31 -14.68 21.10 1.64
N SER A 32 -13.54 20.79 2.25
CA SER A 32 -12.50 21.79 2.46
C SER A 32 -11.69 21.89 1.17
N LEU A 33 -12.30 22.53 0.17
CA LEU A 33 -11.60 23.04 -1.00
C LEU A 33 -10.80 24.27 -0.54
N SER A 34 -9.64 24.04 0.06
CA SER A 34 -8.69 25.10 0.35
C SER A 34 -7.44 24.90 -0.50
N LYS A 35 -7.43 25.69 -1.58
CA LYS A 35 -6.26 26.29 -2.22
C LYS A 35 -5.24 25.33 -2.84
N GLU A 36 -5.26 25.32 -4.17
CA GLU A 36 -4.16 24.99 -5.06
C GLU A 36 -2.86 25.67 -4.60
N VAL A 37 -2.14 24.97 -3.74
CA VAL A 37 -0.70 24.98 -3.68
C VAL A 37 -0.32 23.55 -4.01
N THR A 38 0.74 23.36 -4.77
CA THR A 38 1.38 22.09 -5.10
C THR A 38 1.97 21.40 -3.86
N THR A 39 1.17 21.28 -2.80
CA THR A 39 1.55 20.77 -1.49
C THR A 39 1.07 19.35 -1.34
N ILE A 40 2.04 18.45 -1.25
CA ILE A 40 1.85 17.05 -0.85
C ILE A 40 1.02 17.02 0.44
N PRO A 41 -0.05 16.20 0.53
CA PRO A 41 -0.82 16.05 1.76
C PRO A 41 0.07 15.76 2.97
N GLN A 42 -0.27 16.34 4.12
CA GLN A 42 0.49 16.18 5.35
C GLN A 42 0.70 14.70 5.71
N GLN A 43 -0.32 13.87 5.47
CA GLN A 43 -0.28 12.44 5.79
C GLN A 43 0.74 11.70 4.91
N CYS A 44 0.90 12.11 3.65
CA CYS A 44 1.94 11.59 2.79
C CYS A 44 3.33 12.02 3.26
N GLN A 45 3.49 13.28 3.69
CA GLN A 45 4.76 13.74 4.26
C GLN A 45 5.14 12.93 5.50
N GLN A 46 4.20 12.71 6.42
CA GLN A 46 4.40 11.91 7.62
C GLN A 46 4.73 10.45 7.30
N LEU A 47 4.01 9.83 6.37
CA LEU A 47 4.26 8.45 5.95
C LEU A 47 5.68 8.29 5.39
N PHE A 48 6.05 9.19 4.48
CA PHE A 48 7.35 9.18 3.83
C PHE A 48 8.48 9.42 4.81
N GLN A 49 8.32 10.36 5.74
CA GLN A 49 9.31 10.64 6.76
C GLN A 49 9.51 9.43 7.68
N LYS A 50 8.43 8.85 8.22
CA LYS A 50 8.54 7.65 9.07
C LYS A 50 9.19 6.48 8.34
N ALA A 51 8.88 6.29 7.06
CA ALA A 51 9.51 5.26 6.24
C ALA A 51 11.02 5.52 6.05
N GLU A 52 11.44 6.76 5.85
CA GLU A 52 12.85 7.14 5.76
C GLU A 52 13.59 6.92 7.07
N GLU A 53 12.97 7.29 8.21
CA GLU A 53 13.52 7.06 9.54
C GLU A 53 13.73 5.55 9.80
N LEU A 54 12.73 4.72 9.49
CA LEU A 54 12.85 3.26 9.63
C LEU A 54 13.94 2.66 8.73
N ILE A 55 14.07 3.16 7.49
CA ILE A 55 15.16 2.74 6.61
C ILE A 55 16.51 3.18 7.17
N ALA A 56 16.61 4.39 7.73
CA ALA A 56 17.85 4.88 8.33
C ALA A 56 18.26 4.08 9.57
N ASP A 57 17.30 3.63 10.38
CA ASP A 57 17.57 2.77 11.53
C ASP A 57 17.95 1.35 11.09
N ALA A 58 17.26 0.80 10.08
CA ALA A 58 17.62 -0.48 9.52
C ALA A 58 19.02 -0.45 8.87
N GLU A 59 19.48 0.68 8.31
CA GLU A 59 20.83 0.85 7.76
C GLU A 59 21.95 0.77 8.81
N LYS A 60 21.64 1.10 10.07
CA LYS A 60 22.58 0.98 11.19
C LYS A 60 22.71 -0.47 11.69
N GLN A 61 21.79 -1.35 11.31
CA GLN A 61 21.82 -2.76 11.74
C GLN A 61 22.82 -3.58 10.92
N PRO A 62 23.61 -4.47 11.54
CA PRO A 62 24.56 -5.31 10.82
C PRO A 62 23.84 -6.26 9.85
N GLY A 63 24.36 -6.40 8.64
CA GLY A 63 23.85 -7.35 7.63
C GLY A 63 22.69 -6.84 6.75
N THR A 64 22.26 -5.58 6.88
CA THR A 64 21.09 -5.04 6.15
C THR A 64 21.44 -4.22 4.90
N HIS A 65 22.68 -3.75 4.72
CA HIS A 65 23.07 -2.78 3.70
C HIS A 65 22.61 -3.12 2.26
N THR A 66 22.61 -4.39 1.86
CA THR A 66 22.17 -4.81 0.52
C THR A 66 20.67 -4.67 0.31
N GLN A 67 19.87 -4.84 1.37
CA GLN A 67 18.42 -4.72 1.32
C GLN A 67 17.96 -3.26 1.45
N ILE A 68 18.72 -2.44 2.18
CA ILE A 68 18.46 -1.01 2.39
C ILE A 68 18.43 -0.26 1.07
N HIS A 69 19.37 -0.52 0.16
CA HIS A 69 19.37 0.12 -1.15
C HIS A 69 18.08 -0.17 -1.95
N LYS A 70 17.61 -1.42 -1.92
CA LYS A 70 16.34 -1.81 -2.56
C LYS A 70 15.14 -1.12 -1.92
N MET A 71 15.13 -0.99 -0.59
CA MET A 71 14.07 -0.28 0.13
C MET A 71 14.04 1.21 -0.22
N LYS A 72 15.19 1.90 -0.24
CA LYS A 72 15.30 3.30 -0.66
C LYS A 72 14.75 3.51 -2.08
N ASN A 73 15.11 2.62 -3.02
CA ASN A 73 14.63 2.70 -4.41
C ASN A 73 13.11 2.50 -4.51
N ARG A 74 12.55 1.52 -3.79
CA ARG A 74 11.10 1.28 -3.75
C ARG A 74 10.35 2.45 -3.12
N LEU A 75 10.88 3.02 -2.04
CA LEU A 75 10.29 4.20 -1.40
C LEU A 75 10.27 5.39 -2.37
N ASN A 76 11.39 5.67 -3.06
CA ASN A 76 11.46 6.74 -4.06
C ASN A 76 10.49 6.53 -5.22
N GLN A 77 10.34 5.28 -5.69
CA GLN A 77 9.36 4.94 -6.72
C GLN A 77 7.92 5.19 -6.23
N SER A 78 7.60 4.71 -5.03
CA SER A 78 6.28 4.90 -4.42
C SER A 78 5.95 6.37 -4.21
N LYS A 79 6.92 7.19 -3.78
CA LYS A 79 6.77 8.65 -3.69
C LYS A 79 6.36 9.24 -5.03
N LYS A 80 7.10 8.96 -6.10
CA LYS A 80 6.79 9.48 -7.44
C LYS A 80 5.39 9.07 -7.89
N GLN A 81 5.06 7.78 -7.74
CA GLN A 81 3.75 7.27 -8.11
C GLN A 81 2.61 7.96 -7.36
N ILE A 82 2.74 8.13 -6.04
CA ILE A 82 1.72 8.82 -5.24
C ILE A 82 1.58 10.27 -5.69
N LEU A 83 2.68 10.97 -5.94
CA LEU A 83 2.63 12.38 -6.37
C LEU A 83 2.02 12.57 -7.76
N GLU A 84 2.00 11.53 -8.59
CA GLU A 84 1.33 11.51 -9.89
C GLU A 84 -0.17 11.19 -9.79
N MET A 85 -0.67 10.79 -8.61
CA MET A 85 -2.08 10.47 -8.39
C MET A 85 -2.92 11.71 -8.04
N GLU A 86 -4.24 11.61 -8.14
CA GLU A 86 -5.15 12.66 -7.69
C GLU A 86 -5.06 12.89 -6.18
N LEU A 87 -5.18 14.16 -5.74
CA LEU A 87 -5.00 14.58 -4.35
C LEU A 87 -5.84 13.78 -3.34
N ALA A 88 -7.12 13.53 -3.64
CA ALA A 88 -7.99 12.72 -2.77
C ALA A 88 -7.45 11.28 -2.61
N THR A 89 -6.93 10.72 -3.69
CA THR A 89 -6.33 9.37 -3.69
C THR A 89 -4.97 9.35 -3.00
N GLN A 90 -4.18 10.44 -3.10
CA GLN A 90 -2.95 10.61 -2.33
C GLN A 90 -3.24 10.52 -0.84
N THR A 91 -4.17 11.36 -0.36
CA THR A 91 -4.58 11.39 1.04
C THR A 91 -5.01 10.01 1.53
N LYS A 92 -5.92 9.35 0.79
CA LYS A 92 -6.41 8.01 1.15
C LYS A 92 -5.30 6.95 1.16
N SER A 93 -4.40 6.98 0.19
CA SER A 93 -3.27 6.05 0.11
C SER A 93 -2.33 6.22 1.29
N CYS A 94 -2.02 7.47 1.64
CA CYS A 94 -1.10 7.78 2.72
C CYS A 94 -1.70 7.53 4.11
N ASP A 95 -2.99 7.80 4.30
CA ASP A 95 -3.71 7.44 5.52
C ASP A 95 -3.70 5.92 5.74
N HIS A 96 -3.95 5.15 4.68
CA HIS A 96 -3.88 3.69 4.74
C HIS A 96 -2.47 3.19 5.08
N GLY A 97 -1.45 3.79 4.45
CA GLY A 97 -0.05 3.48 4.74
C GLY A 97 0.33 3.77 6.18
N LEU A 98 -0.08 4.92 6.73
CA LEU A 98 0.15 5.29 8.13
C LEU A 98 -0.55 4.33 9.09
N ALA A 99 -1.81 3.99 8.83
CA ALA A 99 -2.56 3.05 9.64
C ALA A 99 -1.86 1.68 9.69
N LYS A 100 -1.42 1.17 8.54
CA LYS A 100 -0.70 -0.11 8.48
C LYS A 100 0.65 -0.03 9.18
N LEU A 101 1.38 1.07 9.03
CA LEU A 101 2.66 1.27 9.68
C LEU A 101 2.51 1.28 11.21
N ASN A 102 1.54 2.03 11.72
CA ASN A 102 1.28 2.09 13.16
C ASN A 102 0.85 0.72 13.72
N ALA A 103 0.05 -0.06 12.97
CA ALA A 103 -0.33 -1.41 13.39
C ALA A 103 0.89 -2.35 13.49
N LEU A 104 1.82 -2.28 12.54
CA LEU A 104 3.06 -3.07 12.58
C LEU A 104 3.95 -2.67 13.77
N GLN A 105 3.98 -1.38 14.14
CA GLN A 105 4.71 -0.91 15.32
C GLN A 105 4.12 -1.48 16.62
N GLN A 106 2.79 -1.50 16.73
CA GLN A 106 2.10 -2.09 17.89
C GLN A 106 2.30 -3.60 18.01
N GLU A 107 2.47 -4.32 16.90
CA GLU A 107 2.78 -5.77 16.91
C GLU A 107 4.22 -6.07 17.35
N SER A 108 5.10 -5.07 17.31
CA SER A 108 6.53 -5.20 17.66
C SER A 108 6.89 -4.75 19.08
N GLU A 109 5.91 -4.25 19.84
CA GLU A 109 5.99 -3.97 21.28
C GLU A 109 5.55 -5.18 22.11
#